data_AF-A0A2T0AM04-F1
#
_entry.id   AF-A0A2T0AM04-F1
#
_cell.length_a   1.000
_cell.length_b   1.000
_cell.length_c   1.000
_cell.angle_alpha   90.00
_cell.angle_beta   90.00
_cell.angle_gamma   90.00
#
_symmetry.space_group_name_H-M   'P 1'
#
loop_
_entity.id
_entity.type
_entity.pdbx_description
1 polymer ?
#
loop_
_entity_poly.entity_id
_entity_poly.type
_entity_poly.pdbx_seq_one_letter_code
_entity_poly.pdbx_strand_id
1 'polypeptide(L)'
;MNEAKKIILENIVPLANEGYFKLREMEELQYEIREKRRKIIKRMDGFNELFDLSMSEIPIVKRPDNESQVALLFATIISNEKLKHLIKGIDKIGHYSHQDTTDMICLDYDSNIVLVEVEYKLSNLFKHDHPYETFNYVICWSVDLEINEKKTLGDGNTLCLIKEDEEWFLKYGARKLIPIIELKSILNKLNNTNKVST
;
A
#
# COMPACT_ATOMS: atom_id res chain seq x y z
N MET A 1 -35.33 41.73 24.05
CA MET A 1 -34.46 40.89 23.19
C MET A 1 -33.70 39.78 23.95
N ASN A 2 -33.60 39.82 25.29
CA ASN A 2 -32.88 38.81 26.09
C ASN A 2 -33.69 37.55 26.45
N GLU A 3 -35.01 37.67 26.54
CA GLU A 3 -35.87 36.59 27.07
C GLU A 3 -36.07 35.44 26.07
N ALA A 4 -36.22 35.77 24.78
CA ALA A 4 -36.27 34.78 23.71
C ALA A 4 -34.97 33.97 23.60
N LYS A 5 -33.81 34.64 23.72
CA LYS A 5 -32.50 33.96 23.73
C LYS A 5 -32.36 33.04 24.94
N LYS A 6 -32.84 33.47 26.11
CA LYS A 6 -32.82 32.68 27.34
C LYS A 6 -33.68 31.41 27.22
N ILE A 7 -34.90 31.54 26.69
CA ILE A 7 -35.79 30.39 26.44
C ILE A 7 -35.18 29.41 25.43
N ILE A 8 -34.55 29.91 24.37
CA ILE A 8 -33.89 29.06 23.37
C ILE A 8 -32.74 28.26 24.01
N LEU A 9 -31.86 28.92 24.77
CA LEU A 9 -30.65 28.31 25.32
C LEU A 9 -30.92 27.41 26.54
N GLU A 10 -31.85 27.78 27.40
CA GLU A 10 -32.09 27.05 28.66
C GLU A 10 -33.16 25.97 28.52
N ASN A 11 -34.09 26.09 27.56
CA ASN A 11 -35.18 25.13 27.40
C ASN A 11 -35.12 24.39 26.06
N ILE A 12 -35.05 25.11 24.94
CA ILE A 12 -35.18 24.47 23.61
C ILE A 12 -33.93 23.65 23.24
N VAL A 13 -32.73 24.20 23.42
CA VAL A 13 -31.46 23.52 23.09
C VAL A 13 -31.25 22.26 23.93
N PRO A 14 -31.46 22.26 25.27
CA PRO A 14 -31.33 21.06 26.08
C PRO A 14 -32.35 19.97 25.70
N LEU A 15 -33.61 20.33 25.47
CA LEU A 15 -34.64 19.39 24.99
C LEU A 15 -34.30 18.81 23.62
N ALA A 16 -33.79 19.63 22.70
CA ALA A 16 -33.34 19.18 21.39
C ALA A 16 -32.10 18.28 21.49
N ASN A 17 -31.18 18.57 22.41
CA ASN A 17 -29.98 17.76 22.66
C ASN A 17 -30.32 16.41 23.30
N GLU A 18 -31.25 16.38 24.26
CA GLU A 18 -31.66 15.14 24.93
C GLU A 18 -32.48 14.22 24.04
N GLY A 19 -33.29 14.77 23.12
CA GLY A 19 -34.11 14.00 22.20
C GLY A 19 -33.46 13.86 20.83
N TYR A 20 -33.58 14.90 20.01
CA TYR A 20 -33.30 14.86 18.57
C TYR A 20 -31.82 14.60 18.24
N PHE A 21 -30.89 15.34 18.85
CA PHE A 21 -29.46 15.19 18.52
C PHE A 21 -28.89 13.86 19.00
N LYS A 22 -29.25 13.40 20.21
CA LYS A 22 -28.88 12.04 20.67
C LYS A 22 -29.43 10.95 19.76
N LEU A 23 -30.70 11.04 19.35
CA LEU A 23 -31.28 10.08 18.41
C LEU A 23 -30.51 10.06 17.08
N ARG A 24 -30.20 11.24 16.53
CA ARG A 24 -29.45 11.39 15.29
C ARG A 24 -28.04 10.82 15.39
N GLU A 25 -27.30 11.12 16.45
CA GLU A 25 -25.96 10.56 16.69
C GLU A 25 -26.00 9.02 16.78
N MET A 26 -27.02 8.47 17.44
CA MET A 26 -27.23 7.02 17.51
C MET A 26 -27.56 6.43 16.13
N GLU A 27 -28.37 7.09 15.32
CA GLU A 27 -28.68 6.66 13.95
C GLU A 27 -27.44 6.69 13.05
N GLU A 28 -26.64 7.76 13.11
CA GLU A 28 -25.38 7.91 12.36
C GLU A 28 -24.39 6.80 12.77
N LEU A 29 -24.21 6.55 14.08
CA LEU A 29 -23.36 5.47 14.57
C LEU A 29 -23.85 4.09 14.11
N GLN A 30 -25.16 3.82 14.19
CA GLN A 30 -25.71 2.56 13.72
C GLN A 30 -25.53 2.38 12.21
N TYR A 31 -25.70 3.44 11.44
CA TYR A 31 -25.44 3.43 10.01
C TYR A 31 -23.98 3.07 9.72
N GLU A 32 -23.02 3.73 10.38
CA GLU A 32 -21.60 3.41 10.23
C GLU A 32 -21.27 1.95 10.57
N ILE A 33 -21.85 1.41 11.65
CA ILE A 33 -21.66 0.01 12.02
C ILE A 33 -22.21 -0.92 10.93
N ARG A 34 -23.39 -0.62 10.38
CA ARG A 34 -23.98 -1.42 9.28
C ARG A 34 -23.13 -1.35 8.02
N GLU A 35 -22.62 -0.18 7.66
CA GLU A 35 -21.69 0.00 6.53
C GLU A 35 -20.42 -0.83 6.72
N LYS A 36 -19.79 -0.76 7.90
CA LYS A 36 -18.59 -1.56 8.24
C LYS A 36 -18.86 -3.05 8.12
N ARG A 37 -19.99 -3.53 8.64
CA ARG A 37 -20.40 -4.95 8.50
C ARG A 37 -20.61 -5.35 7.04
N ARG A 38 -21.28 -4.51 6.24
CA ARG A 38 -21.50 -4.80 4.82
C ARG A 38 -20.18 -4.91 4.05
N LYS A 39 -19.21 -4.04 4.35
CA LYS A 39 -17.87 -4.09 3.76
C LYS A 39 -17.14 -5.39 4.11
N ILE A 40 -17.25 -5.86 5.36
CA ILE A 40 -16.66 -7.14 5.79
C ILE A 40 -17.28 -8.32 5.06
N ILE A 41 -18.63 -8.38 4.98
CA ILE A 41 -19.33 -9.46 4.27
C ILE A 41 -18.90 -9.50 2.80
N LYS A 42 -18.93 -8.35 2.11
CA LYS A 42 -18.43 -8.26 0.73
C LYS A 42 -17.00 -8.74 0.57
N ARG A 43 -16.12 -8.43 1.53
CA ARG A 43 -14.73 -8.90 1.52
C ARG A 43 -14.64 -10.42 1.71
N MET A 44 -15.46 -11.00 2.59
CA MET A 44 -15.52 -12.45 2.77
C MET A 44 -16.05 -13.15 1.52
N ASP A 45 -17.09 -12.61 0.89
CA ASP A 45 -17.67 -13.17 -0.33
C ASP A 45 -16.66 -13.14 -1.48
N GLY A 46 -15.96 -12.01 -1.65
CA GLY A 46 -14.91 -11.85 -2.66
C GLY A 46 -13.63 -12.65 -2.39
N PHE A 47 -13.42 -13.18 -1.18
CA PHE A 47 -12.21 -13.92 -0.83
C PHE A 47 -11.99 -15.15 -1.72
N ASN A 48 -13.06 -15.87 -2.04
CA ASN A 48 -12.98 -17.07 -2.87
C ASN A 48 -12.67 -16.75 -4.34
N GLU A 49 -12.96 -15.54 -4.79
CA GLU A 49 -12.70 -15.07 -6.16
C GLU A 49 -11.24 -14.64 -6.36
N LEU A 50 -10.51 -14.38 -5.27
CA LEU A 50 -9.10 -14.03 -5.33
C LEU A 50 -8.25 -15.25 -5.71
N PHE A 51 -7.30 -15.01 -6.61
CA PHE A 51 -6.35 -16.02 -7.05
C PHE A 51 -5.40 -16.43 -5.92
N ASP A 52 -5.16 -17.73 -5.79
CA ASP A 52 -4.18 -18.29 -4.87
C ASP A 52 -2.76 -18.07 -5.37
N LEU A 53 -1.85 -17.73 -4.45
CA LEU A 53 -0.40 -17.70 -4.67
C LEU A 53 0.16 -19.12 -4.81
N SER A 54 -0.48 -20.10 -4.14
CA SER A 54 -0.13 -21.52 -4.19
C SER A 54 1.33 -21.83 -3.85
N MET A 55 1.88 -21.18 -2.83
CA MET A 55 3.25 -21.41 -2.34
C MET A 55 3.23 -21.86 -0.88
N SER A 56 3.96 -22.92 -0.58
CA SER A 56 4.03 -23.49 0.77
C SER A 56 4.94 -22.70 1.72
N GLU A 57 5.88 -21.95 1.15
CA GLU A 57 6.93 -21.22 1.83
C GLU A 57 6.43 -19.89 2.40
N ILE A 58 5.29 -19.39 1.94
CA ILE A 58 4.71 -18.12 2.37
C ILE A 58 3.35 -18.39 3.03
N PRO A 59 3.13 -17.98 4.29
CA PRO A 59 1.83 -18.09 4.97
C PRO A 59 0.78 -17.07 4.46
N ILE A 60 0.77 -16.77 3.17
CA ILE A 60 -0.22 -15.90 2.51
C ILE A 60 -0.80 -16.68 1.34
N VAL A 61 -2.10 -16.94 1.42
CA VAL A 61 -2.79 -17.81 0.45
C VAL A 61 -3.16 -17.04 -0.81
N LYS A 62 -3.72 -15.84 -0.68
CA LYS A 62 -4.26 -15.04 -1.80
C LYS A 62 -3.23 -14.02 -2.29
N ARG A 63 -3.26 -13.72 -3.59
CA ARG A 63 -2.50 -12.61 -4.15
C ARG A 63 -2.95 -11.28 -3.52
N PRO A 64 -2.05 -10.29 -3.40
CA PRO A 64 -2.44 -8.97 -2.93
C PRO A 64 -3.39 -8.28 -3.92
N ASP A 65 -4.29 -7.46 -3.40
CA ASP A 65 -5.21 -6.59 -4.18
C ASP A 65 -5.13 -5.10 -3.81
N ASN A 66 -4.22 -4.73 -2.89
CA ASN A 66 -3.93 -3.36 -2.44
C ASN A 66 -2.51 -3.26 -1.86
N GLU A 67 -2.05 -2.03 -1.59
CA GLU A 67 -0.70 -1.69 -1.11
C GLU A 67 -0.37 -2.35 0.23
N SER A 68 -1.29 -2.33 1.21
CA SER A 68 -1.06 -2.94 2.52
C SER A 68 -0.85 -4.45 2.45
N GLN A 69 -1.51 -5.13 1.50
CA GLN A 69 -1.27 -6.56 1.28
C GLN A 69 0.07 -6.82 0.57
N VAL A 70 0.53 -5.91 -0.30
CA VAL A 70 1.88 -5.97 -0.87
C VAL A 70 2.94 -5.83 0.23
N ALA A 71 2.75 -4.86 1.12
CA ALA A 71 3.59 -4.65 2.30
C ALA A 71 3.66 -5.91 3.18
N LEU A 72 2.52 -6.56 3.46
CA LEU A 72 2.48 -7.80 4.23
C LEU A 72 3.21 -8.95 3.53
N LEU A 73 3.03 -9.09 2.22
CA LEU A 73 3.71 -10.10 1.42
C LEU A 73 5.22 -9.88 1.42
N PHE A 74 5.66 -8.64 1.23
CA PHE A 74 7.07 -8.27 1.31
C PHE A 74 7.67 -8.60 2.68
N ALA A 75 7.00 -8.21 3.77
CA ALA A 75 7.43 -8.54 5.13
C ALA A 75 7.55 -10.05 5.37
N THR A 76 6.69 -10.84 4.73
CA THR A 76 6.72 -12.30 4.83
C THR A 76 7.88 -12.90 4.02
N ILE A 77 8.18 -12.36 2.85
CA ILE A 77 9.32 -12.81 2.04
C ILE A 77 10.64 -12.50 2.76
N ILE A 78 10.81 -11.28 3.26
CA ILE A 78 12.06 -10.83 3.87
C ILE A 78 12.35 -11.51 5.22
N SER A 79 11.30 -11.93 5.94
CA SER A 79 11.44 -12.68 7.19
C SER A 79 11.69 -14.18 6.99
N ASN A 80 11.52 -14.68 5.76
CA ASN A 80 11.77 -16.08 5.44
C ASN A 80 13.20 -16.27 4.91
N GLU A 81 14.06 -16.92 5.69
CA GLU A 81 15.46 -17.20 5.31
C GLU A 81 15.62 -17.91 3.95
N LYS A 82 14.65 -18.73 3.54
CA LYS A 82 14.69 -19.41 2.24
C LYS A 82 14.41 -18.47 1.08
N LEU A 83 13.71 -17.36 1.31
CA LEU A 83 13.25 -16.45 0.26
C LEU A 83 13.91 -15.08 0.31
N LYS A 84 14.46 -14.70 1.46
CA LYS A 84 15.05 -13.39 1.72
C LYS A 84 16.11 -12.99 0.69
N HIS A 85 16.94 -13.94 0.25
CA HIS A 85 17.99 -13.73 -0.75
C HIS A 85 17.48 -13.26 -2.13
N LEU A 86 16.17 -13.38 -2.40
CA LEU A 86 15.55 -12.92 -3.63
C LEU A 86 15.26 -11.41 -3.61
N ILE A 87 15.21 -10.81 -2.43
CA ILE A 87 15.06 -9.37 -2.24
C ILE A 87 16.47 -8.78 -2.22
N LYS A 88 16.76 -7.90 -3.18
CA LYS A 88 18.05 -7.21 -3.26
C LYS A 88 17.95 -5.84 -2.60
N GLY A 89 19.04 -5.43 -1.95
CA GLY A 89 19.20 -4.09 -1.39
C GLY A 89 18.47 -3.81 -0.08
N ILE A 90 17.58 -4.69 0.39
CA ILE A 90 16.86 -4.51 1.66
C ILE A 90 17.04 -5.75 2.53
N ASP A 91 17.52 -5.55 3.76
CA ASP A 91 17.75 -6.61 4.75
C ASP A 91 16.58 -6.74 5.74
N LYS A 92 16.07 -5.62 6.26
CA LYS A 92 15.06 -5.59 7.33
C LYS A 92 14.07 -4.45 7.15
N ILE A 93 12.86 -4.65 7.68
CA ILE A 93 11.87 -3.59 7.85
C ILE A 93 12.04 -3.03 9.26
N GLY A 94 12.24 -1.72 9.38
CA GLY A 94 12.33 -1.01 10.66
C GLY A 94 10.99 -0.42 11.10
N HIS A 95 10.24 0.17 10.18
CA HIS A 95 8.95 0.80 10.45
C HIS A 95 8.03 0.77 9.22
N TYR A 96 6.72 0.70 9.43
CA TYR A 96 5.69 0.82 8.41
C TYR A 96 4.63 1.84 8.86
N SER A 97 4.23 2.73 7.96
CA SER A 97 3.16 3.69 8.19
C SER A 97 2.37 3.95 6.93
N HIS A 98 1.06 3.72 7.00
CA HIS A 98 0.15 4.01 5.89
C HIS A 98 -0.33 5.49 5.88
N GLN A 99 0.07 6.29 6.87
CA GLN A 99 -0.35 7.68 7.01
C GLN A 99 0.74 8.68 6.65
N ASP A 100 2.00 8.22 6.59
CA ASP A 100 3.14 9.07 6.30
C ASP A 100 3.37 9.20 4.80
N THR A 101 4.23 10.15 4.41
CA THR A 101 4.61 10.40 3.01
C THR A 101 5.43 9.29 2.36
N THR A 102 5.87 8.30 3.15
CA THR A 102 6.58 7.13 2.68
C THR A 102 6.14 5.93 3.51
N ASP A 103 5.83 4.83 2.84
CA ASP A 103 5.20 3.68 3.48
C ASP A 103 6.11 2.97 4.48
N MET A 104 7.41 2.88 4.19
CA MET A 104 8.34 2.06 4.95
C MET A 104 9.70 2.71 5.18
N ILE A 105 10.24 2.48 6.37
CA ILE A 105 11.64 2.69 6.72
C ILE A 105 12.27 1.30 6.88
N CYS A 106 13.28 1.02 6.07
CA CYS A 106 13.98 -0.26 6.04
C CYS A 106 15.47 -0.06 6.33
N LEU A 107 16.17 -1.18 6.56
CA LEU A 107 17.62 -1.24 6.61
C LEU A 107 18.12 -2.05 5.40
N ASP A 108 19.15 -1.55 4.73
CA ASP A 108 19.89 -2.33 3.74
C ASP A 108 20.83 -3.35 4.43
N TYR A 109 21.58 -4.11 3.63
CA TYR A 109 22.52 -5.12 4.14
C TYR A 109 23.73 -4.53 4.87
N ASP A 110 24.02 -3.24 4.67
CA ASP A 110 25.06 -2.49 5.36
C ASP A 110 24.50 -1.74 6.59
N SER A 111 23.24 -1.99 6.96
CA SER A 111 22.51 -1.34 8.05
C SER A 111 22.27 0.16 7.87
N ASN A 112 22.34 0.67 6.64
CA ASN A 112 21.90 2.04 6.35
C ASN A 112 20.38 2.11 6.29
N ILE A 113 19.83 3.25 6.71
CA ILE A 113 18.40 3.52 6.60
C ILE A 113 18.06 3.81 5.14
N VAL A 114 17.08 3.08 4.61
CA VAL A 114 16.52 3.28 3.27
C VAL A 114 15.01 3.46 3.35
N LEU A 115 14.50 4.41 2.59
CA LEU A 115 13.08 4.74 2.48
C LEU A 115 12.46 3.97 1.33
N VAL A 116 11.27 3.41 1.54
CA VAL A 116 10.64 2.49 0.59
C VAL A 116 9.18 2.83 0.40
N GLU A 117 8.79 3.00 -0.86
CA GLU A 117 7.40 3.21 -1.27
C GLU A 117 6.78 1.87 -1.70
N VAL A 118 5.52 1.62 -1.34
CA VAL A 118 4.82 0.37 -1.63
C VAL A 118 3.58 0.62 -2.48
N GLU A 119 3.51 -0.07 -3.60
CA GLU A 119 2.43 0.10 -4.57
C GLU A 119 1.76 -1.22 -4.95
N TYR A 120 0.45 -1.22 -5.15
CA TYR A 120 -0.18 -2.41 -5.73
C TYR A 120 0.23 -2.58 -7.20
N LYS A 121 0.14 -1.50 -7.97
CA LYS A 121 0.53 -1.47 -9.38
C LYS A 121 1.49 -0.33 -9.61
N LEU A 122 2.56 -0.55 -10.37
CA LEU A 122 3.52 0.53 -10.63
C LEU A 122 2.85 1.74 -11.33
N SER A 123 1.81 1.49 -12.14
CA SER A 123 1.03 2.58 -12.75
C SER A 123 0.33 3.49 -11.74
N ASN A 124 0.10 3.06 -10.50
CA ASN A 124 -0.42 3.93 -9.44
C ASN A 124 0.60 5.00 -9.09
N LEU A 125 1.86 4.63 -8.89
CA LEU A 125 2.94 5.59 -8.64
C LEU A 125 2.96 6.69 -9.70
N PHE A 126 2.76 6.35 -10.98
CA PHE A 126 2.72 7.33 -12.08
C PHE A 126 1.47 8.23 -12.07
N LYS A 127 0.36 7.82 -11.46
CA LYS A 127 -0.86 8.64 -11.36
C LYS A 127 -0.78 9.65 -10.23
N HIS A 128 -0.08 9.29 -9.17
CA HIS A 128 0.09 10.11 -7.98
C HIS A 128 1.37 10.95 -8.11
N ASP A 129 1.33 12.20 -7.68
CA ASP A 129 2.52 13.06 -7.66
C ASP A 129 3.29 12.84 -6.35
N HIS A 130 3.90 11.65 -6.22
CA HIS A 130 4.75 11.31 -5.09
C HIS A 130 6.01 12.17 -5.08
N PRO A 131 6.60 12.42 -3.91
CA PRO A 131 7.90 13.08 -3.80
C PRO A 131 9.03 12.11 -4.14
N TYR A 132 9.25 11.82 -5.43
CA TYR A 132 10.24 10.82 -5.92
C TYR A 132 11.67 11.02 -5.41
N GLU A 133 12.01 12.20 -4.91
CA GLU A 133 13.31 12.47 -4.27
C GLU A 133 13.46 11.84 -2.89
N THR A 134 12.39 11.46 -2.19
CA THR A 134 12.45 11.03 -0.79
C THR A 134 12.78 9.55 -0.63
N PHE A 135 12.24 8.66 -1.47
CA PHE A 135 12.40 7.21 -1.29
C PHE A 135 13.54 6.60 -2.13
N ASN A 136 14.12 5.52 -1.64
CA ASN A 136 15.26 4.82 -2.25
C ASN A 136 14.82 3.61 -3.08
N TYR A 137 13.70 2.97 -2.72
CA TYR A 137 13.16 1.79 -3.42
C TYR A 137 11.66 1.94 -3.65
N VAL A 138 11.18 1.25 -4.67
CA VAL A 138 9.74 0.97 -4.85
C VAL A 138 9.53 -0.52 -4.77
N ILE A 139 8.55 -0.96 -3.99
CA ILE A 139 8.09 -2.35 -3.96
C ILE A 139 6.70 -2.36 -4.57
N CYS A 140 6.49 -3.22 -5.56
CA CYS A 140 5.16 -3.36 -6.11
C CYS A 140 4.77 -4.82 -6.32
N TRP A 141 3.46 -5.10 -6.33
CA TRP A 141 3.00 -6.41 -6.75
C TRP A 141 3.33 -6.68 -8.22
N SER A 142 2.96 -5.77 -9.13
CA SER A 142 3.22 -5.93 -10.56
C SER A 142 3.62 -4.65 -11.26
N VAL A 143 4.56 -4.77 -12.20
CA VAL A 143 4.86 -3.73 -13.19
C VAL A 143 3.86 -3.87 -14.34
N ASP A 144 2.92 -2.93 -14.43
CA ASP A 144 1.84 -2.90 -15.42
C ASP A 144 1.99 -1.76 -16.44
N LEU A 145 3.23 -1.33 -16.67
CA LEU A 145 3.61 -0.28 -17.61
C LEU A 145 4.58 -0.82 -18.67
N GLU A 146 4.64 -0.15 -19.82
CA GLU A 146 5.58 -0.48 -20.87
C GLU A 146 7.00 0.02 -20.55
N ILE A 147 8.01 -0.67 -21.09
CA ILE A 147 9.40 -0.23 -20.96
C ILE A 147 9.55 1.13 -21.64
N ASN A 148 10.28 2.06 -21.02
CA ASN A 148 10.46 3.44 -21.45
C ASN A 148 9.21 4.32 -21.34
N GLU A 149 8.20 3.89 -20.57
CA GLU A 149 7.11 4.78 -20.19
C GLU A 149 7.66 6.03 -19.49
N LYS A 150 7.20 7.21 -19.93
CA LYS A 150 7.68 8.50 -19.46
C LYS A 150 6.54 9.38 -18.97
N LYS A 151 6.77 10.06 -17.86
CA LYS A 151 5.89 11.11 -17.34
C LYS A 151 6.70 12.36 -17.04
N THR A 152 6.24 13.51 -17.52
CA THR A 152 6.75 14.80 -17.07
C THR A 152 5.98 15.19 -15.81
N LEU A 153 6.71 15.50 -14.75
CA LEU A 153 6.15 15.83 -13.44
C LEU A 153 6.01 17.35 -13.28
N GLY A 154 5.22 17.78 -12.31
CA GLY A 154 4.97 19.21 -12.05
C GLY A 154 6.21 20.01 -11.61
N ASP A 155 7.24 19.33 -11.14
CA ASP A 155 8.55 19.89 -10.78
C ASP A 155 9.49 20.10 -12.00
N GLY A 156 9.04 19.72 -13.20
CA GLY A 156 9.81 19.80 -14.45
C GLY A 156 10.75 18.62 -14.69
N ASN A 157 10.88 17.68 -13.75
CA ASN A 157 11.64 16.46 -13.94
C ASN A 157 10.84 15.43 -14.78
N THR A 158 11.57 14.54 -15.43
CA THR A 158 10.99 13.39 -16.13
C THR A 158 11.20 12.12 -15.30
N LEU A 159 10.12 11.38 -15.12
CA LEU A 159 10.14 10.01 -14.63
C LEU A 159 10.15 9.07 -15.84
N CYS A 160 11.08 8.12 -15.87
CA CYS A 160 11.17 7.11 -16.93
C CYS A 160 11.31 5.72 -16.31
N LEU A 161 10.44 4.80 -16.69
CA LEU A 161 10.61 3.38 -16.36
C LEU A 161 11.65 2.78 -17.31
N ILE A 162 12.68 2.16 -16.75
CA ILE A 162 13.71 1.47 -17.52
C ILE A 162 13.89 0.05 -16.98
N LYS A 163 14.45 -0.83 -17.82
CA LYS A 163 14.79 -2.19 -17.46
C LYS A 163 16.23 -2.47 -17.87
N GLU A 164 17.08 -2.83 -16.91
CA GLU A 164 18.50 -3.12 -17.11
C GLU A 164 18.81 -4.46 -16.43
N ASP A 165 19.51 -5.39 -17.11
CA ASP A 165 19.88 -6.71 -16.57
C ASP A 165 18.73 -7.50 -15.89
N GLU A 166 17.54 -7.48 -16.52
CA GLU A 166 16.30 -8.08 -15.99
C GLU A 166 15.72 -7.42 -14.73
N GLU A 167 16.26 -6.28 -14.31
CA GLU A 167 15.82 -5.49 -13.16
C GLU A 167 15.15 -4.19 -13.61
N TRP A 168 14.14 -3.79 -12.84
CA TRP A 168 13.34 -2.60 -13.12
C TRP A 168 13.87 -1.41 -12.31
N PHE A 169 13.92 -0.24 -12.95
CA PHE A 169 14.31 1.00 -12.30
C PHE A 169 13.43 2.16 -12.74
N LEU A 170 13.19 3.10 -11.82
CA LEU A 170 12.67 4.42 -12.15
C LEU A 170 13.82 5.40 -12.20
N LYS A 171 14.01 6.01 -13.37
CA LYS A 171 14.90 7.15 -13.53
C LYS A 171 14.12 8.43 -13.29
N TYR A 172 14.46 9.15 -12.23
CA TYR A 172 13.89 10.45 -11.90
C TYR A 172 14.93 11.56 -12.16
N GLY A 173 14.63 12.41 -13.14
CA GLY A 173 15.54 13.45 -13.60
C GLY A 173 16.87 12.87 -14.13
N ALA A 174 17.95 13.63 -13.99
CA ALA A 174 19.26 13.25 -14.53
C ALA A 174 20.08 12.31 -13.62
N ARG A 175 19.78 12.27 -12.32
CA ARG A 175 20.71 11.75 -11.30
C ARG A 175 20.15 10.63 -10.43
N LYS A 176 18.84 10.53 -10.27
CA LYS A 176 18.26 9.56 -9.33
C LYS A 176 17.77 8.33 -10.09
N LEU A 177 18.25 7.18 -9.64
CA LEU A 177 17.80 5.87 -10.09
C LEU A 177 17.22 5.13 -8.89
N ILE A 178 15.97 4.69 -8.99
CA ILE A 178 15.23 4.07 -7.90
C ILE A 178 14.94 2.63 -8.32
N PRO A 179 15.55 1.62 -7.67
CA PRO A 179 15.27 0.22 -7.98
C PRO A 179 13.82 -0.15 -7.65
N ILE A 180 13.22 -0.96 -8.51
CA ILE A 180 11.87 -1.50 -8.31
C ILE A 180 11.95 -3.00 -8.02
N ILE A 181 11.32 -3.42 -6.92
CA ILE A 181 11.20 -4.81 -6.51
C ILE A 181 9.79 -5.29 -6.88
N GLU A 182 9.68 -6.02 -7.98
CA GLU A 182 8.41 -6.61 -8.44
C GLU A 182 8.19 -7.99 -7.80
N LEU A 183 7.31 -8.06 -6.79
CA LEU A 183 7.06 -9.29 -6.04
C LEU A 183 6.49 -10.41 -6.93
N LYS A 184 5.56 -10.10 -7.85
CA LYS A 184 4.98 -11.12 -8.74
C LYS A 184 6.03 -11.84 -9.58
N SER A 185 7.01 -11.12 -10.11
CA SER A 185 8.09 -11.70 -10.91
C SER A 185 8.98 -12.62 -10.07
N ILE A 186 9.32 -12.18 -8.86
CA ILE A 186 10.10 -12.98 -7.90
C ILE A 186 9.40 -14.31 -7.58
N LEU A 187 8.11 -14.25 -7.26
CA LEU A 187 7.33 -15.44 -6.90
C LEU A 187 7.08 -16.37 -8.08
N ASN A 188 6.88 -15.83 -9.28
CA ASN A 188 6.75 -16.64 -10.49
C ASN A 188 8.04 -17.40 -10.82
N LYS A 189 9.22 -16.80 -10.59
CA LYS A 189 10.51 -17.48 -10.77
C LYS A 189 10.60 -18.71 -9.85
N LEU A 190 10.23 -18.58 -8.57
CA LEU A 190 10.21 -19.69 -7.62
C LEU A 190 9.29 -20.84 -8.06
N ASN A 191 8.06 -20.52 -8.45
CA ASN A 191 7.09 -21.52 -8.89
C ASN A 191 7.56 -22.30 -10.13
N ASN A 192 8.32 -21.65 -11.01
CA ASN A 192 8.89 -22.32 -12.18
C ASN A 192 10.09 -23.19 -11.82
N THR A 193 10.97 -22.75 -10.91
CA THR A 193 12.12 -23.55 -10.45
C THR A 193 11.67 -24.82 -9.71
N ASN A 194 10.63 -24.72 -8.89
CA ASN A 194 10.07 -25.86 -8.16
C ASN A 194 9.41 -26.90 -9.08
N LYS A 195 8.82 -26.49 -10.21
CA LYS A 195 8.21 -27.40 -11.20
C LYS A 195 9.21 -28.13 -12.09
N VAL A 196 10.41 -27.59 -12.29
CA VAL A 196 11.47 -28.25 -13.10
C VAL A 196 12.23 -29.30 -12.27
N SER A 197 12.09 -29.26 -10.94
CA SER A 197 12.79 -30.13 -9.99
C SER A 197 11.97 -31.38 -9.58
N THR A 198 10.81 -31.60 -10.19
CA THR A 198 9.89 -32.74 -10.00
C THR A 198 9.65 -33.44 -11.33
#